data_AF-L5LPU4-F1
#
_entry.id   AF-L5LPU4-F1
#
_cell.length_a   1.000
_cell.length_b   1.000
_cell.length_c   1.000
_cell.angle_alpha   90.00
_cell.angle_beta   90.00
_cell.angle_gamma   90.00
#
_symmetry.space_group_name_H-M   'P 1'
#
loop_
_entity.id
_entity.type
_entity.pdbx_description
1 polymer ?
#
loop_
_entity_poly.entity_id
_entity_poly.type
_entity_poly.pdbx_seq_one_letter_code
_entity_poly.pdbx_strand_id
1 'polypeptide(L)'
;MRFAKKHNKKGLKKMQANNAKAMSACAEVTKALVKPKEPRPKIPKGCSRKLSRLAYIAHPKLGKRARARIAKGLRPCRPKAKAKGRLQSRGLCLPT
;
A
#
# COMPACT_ATOMS: atom_id res chain seq x y z
N MET A 1 -10.67 -41.74 -35.11
CA MET A 1 -11.72 -40.79 -34.64
C MET A 1 -12.04 -39.64 -35.63
N ARG A 2 -12.39 -39.90 -36.90
CA ARG A 2 -12.84 -38.81 -37.82
C ARG A 2 -14.32 -38.45 -37.69
N PHE A 3 -15.20 -39.44 -37.51
CA PHE A 3 -16.66 -39.24 -37.51
C PHE A 3 -17.15 -38.31 -36.39
N ALA A 4 -16.71 -38.48 -35.14
CA ALA A 4 -17.09 -37.58 -34.04
C ALA A 4 -16.82 -36.10 -34.37
N LYS A 5 -15.59 -35.78 -34.82
CA LYS A 5 -15.20 -34.42 -35.23
C LYS A 5 -16.06 -33.87 -36.38
N LYS A 6 -16.56 -34.72 -37.30
CA LYS A 6 -17.47 -34.34 -38.38
C LYS A 6 -18.86 -33.93 -37.86
N HIS A 7 -19.37 -34.59 -36.82
CA HIS A 7 -20.75 -34.38 -36.32
C HIS A 7 -20.88 -33.34 -35.19
N ASN A 8 -19.78 -32.86 -34.60
CA ASN A 8 -19.78 -31.88 -33.50
C ASN A 8 -20.65 -30.62 -33.76
N LYS A 9 -20.77 -30.17 -35.02
CA LYS A 9 -21.62 -29.01 -35.37
C LYS A 9 -23.11 -29.20 -35.00
N LYS A 10 -23.61 -30.45 -34.97
CA LYS A 10 -25.02 -30.77 -34.64
C LYS A 10 -25.40 -30.39 -33.20
N GLY A 11 -24.42 -30.39 -32.27
CA GLY A 11 -24.63 -30.02 -30.86
C GLY A 11 -24.37 -28.55 -30.53
N LEU A 12 -23.83 -27.76 -31.47
CA LEU A 12 -23.20 -26.46 -31.17
C LEU A 12 -24.14 -25.46 -30.48
N LYS A 13 -25.39 -25.30 -30.96
CA LYS A 13 -26.37 -24.39 -30.35
C LYS A 13 -26.73 -24.77 -28.91
N LYS A 14 -26.83 -26.06 -28.60
CA LYS A 14 -27.11 -26.57 -27.24
C LYS A 14 -25.92 -26.31 -26.31
N MET A 15 -24.70 -26.56 -26.79
CA MET A 15 -23.46 -26.29 -26.07
C MET A 15 -23.30 -24.78 -25.78
N GLN A 16 -23.55 -23.91 -26.76
CA GLN A 16 -23.45 -22.46 -26.59
C GLN A 16 -24.46 -21.93 -25.54
N ALA A 17 -25.71 -22.40 -25.58
CA ALA A 17 -26.72 -22.03 -24.59
C ALA A 17 -26.39 -22.53 -23.17
N ASN A 18 -25.81 -23.73 -23.05
CA ASN A 18 -25.36 -24.25 -21.76
C ASN A 18 -24.16 -23.45 -21.21
N ASN A 19 -23.16 -23.17 -22.05
CA ASN A 19 -22.00 -22.34 -21.69
C ASN A 19 -22.40 -20.92 -21.28
N ALA A 20 -23.39 -20.31 -21.94
CA ALA A 20 -23.92 -19.01 -21.56
C ALA A 20 -24.58 -19.03 -20.17
N LYS A 21 -25.38 -20.07 -19.86
CA LYS A 21 -25.98 -20.27 -18.53
C LYS A 21 -24.93 -20.52 -17.44
N ALA A 22 -23.87 -21.27 -17.75
CA ALA A 22 -22.76 -21.49 -16.83
C ALA A 22 -22.03 -20.17 -16.54
N MET A 23 -21.73 -19.37 -17.57
CA MET A 23 -21.08 -18.07 -17.40
C MET A 23 -21.95 -17.06 -16.65
N SER A 24 -23.28 -17.03 -16.86
CA SER A 24 -24.16 -16.16 -16.08
C SER A 24 -24.22 -16.57 -14.61
N ALA A 25 -24.31 -17.87 -14.32
CA ALA A 25 -24.27 -18.38 -12.95
C ALA A 25 -22.93 -18.07 -12.26
N CYS A 26 -21.79 -18.25 -12.95
CA CYS A 26 -20.47 -17.87 -12.43
C CYS A 26 -20.36 -16.36 -12.18
N ALA A 27 -20.95 -15.52 -13.05
CA ALA A 27 -20.97 -14.08 -12.88
C ALA A 27 -21.85 -13.65 -11.69
N GLU A 28 -22.98 -14.31 -11.46
CA GLU A 28 -23.82 -14.09 -10.27
C GLU A 28 -23.15 -14.56 -8.99
N VAL A 29 -22.52 -15.74 -8.97
CA VAL A 29 -21.72 -16.22 -7.84
C VAL A 29 -20.54 -15.28 -7.56
N THR A 30 -19.86 -14.77 -8.58
CA THR A 30 -18.77 -13.79 -8.39
C THR A 30 -19.30 -12.45 -7.88
N LYS A 31 -20.40 -11.92 -8.44
CA LYS A 31 -21.05 -10.69 -7.94
C LYS A 31 -21.54 -10.86 -6.50
N ALA A 32 -22.04 -12.05 -6.16
CA ALA A 32 -22.40 -12.42 -4.80
C ALA A 32 -21.14 -12.40 -3.94
N LEU A 33 -20.06 -13.13 -4.29
CA LEU A 33 -18.78 -13.28 -3.59
C LEU A 33 -17.94 -12.00 -3.44
N VAL A 34 -18.12 -11.01 -4.30
CA VAL A 34 -17.55 -9.66 -4.14
C VAL A 34 -18.30 -8.85 -3.05
N LYS A 35 -19.48 -9.28 -2.59
CA LYS A 35 -20.34 -8.59 -1.62
C LYS A 35 -20.62 -9.24 -0.24
N PRO A 36 -20.38 -10.52 0.12
CA PRO A 36 -21.13 -11.18 1.18
C PRO A 36 -20.30 -11.48 2.42
N LYS A 37 -19.01 -11.10 2.39
CA LYS A 37 -17.99 -11.51 3.34
C LYS A 37 -17.20 -10.31 3.81
N GLU A 38 -17.86 -9.56 4.68
CA GLU A 38 -17.26 -9.32 5.98
C GLU A 38 -17.45 -10.56 6.89
N PRO A 39 -16.47 -11.48 6.99
CA PRO A 39 -16.17 -12.10 8.25
C PRO A 39 -15.01 -11.29 8.82
N ARG A 40 -15.26 -10.49 9.87
CA ARG A 40 -14.15 -9.85 10.60
C ARG A 40 -13.10 -10.92 10.89
N PRO A 41 -11.86 -10.82 10.36
CA PRO A 41 -10.80 -11.66 10.86
C PRO A 41 -10.73 -11.37 12.36
N LYS A 42 -10.68 -12.40 13.20
CA LYS A 42 -10.28 -12.21 14.60
C LYS A 42 -8.81 -11.81 14.55
N ILE A 43 -8.55 -10.52 14.33
CA ILE A 43 -7.20 -9.96 14.18
C ILE A 43 -6.43 -10.40 15.42
N PRO A 44 -5.30 -11.11 15.28
CA PRO A 44 -4.49 -11.50 16.43
C PRO A 44 -4.00 -10.22 17.11
N LYS A 45 -4.63 -9.88 18.25
CA LYS A 45 -4.22 -8.79 19.12
C LYS A 45 -2.83 -9.14 19.66
N GLY A 46 -1.76 -8.56 19.12
CA GLY A 46 -0.41 -8.89 19.60
C GLY A 46 0.75 -8.10 19.00
N CYS A 47 0.73 -7.80 17.70
CA CYS A 47 1.78 -6.95 17.13
C CYS A 47 1.59 -5.49 17.56
N SER A 48 2.39 -5.04 18.53
CA SER A 48 2.38 -3.62 18.93
C SER A 48 2.77 -2.74 17.72
N ARG A 49 2.08 -1.59 17.57
CA ARG A 49 2.31 -0.67 16.44
C ARG A 49 3.77 -0.20 16.32
N LYS A 50 4.56 -0.29 17.40
CA LYS A 50 6.01 -0.02 17.41
C LYS A 50 6.80 -1.11 16.68
N LEU A 51 6.55 -2.39 16.96
CA LEU A 51 7.26 -3.51 16.33
C LEU A 51 6.98 -3.59 14.83
N SER A 52 5.72 -3.45 14.41
CA SER A 52 5.36 -3.40 12.98
C SER A 52 6.03 -2.23 12.24
N ARG A 53 6.19 -1.09 12.92
CA ARG A 53 6.91 0.08 12.38
C ARG A 53 8.41 -0.20 12.21
N LEU A 54 9.04 -0.86 13.18
CA LEU A 54 10.46 -1.24 13.08
C LEU A 54 10.69 -2.23 11.95
N ALA A 55 9.85 -3.27 11.83
CA ALA A 55 9.91 -4.23 10.72
C ALA A 55 9.76 -3.54 9.35
N TYR A 56 8.83 -2.59 9.22
CA TYR A 56 8.68 -1.79 8.00
C TYR A 56 9.90 -0.91 7.68
N ILE A 57 10.52 -0.29 8.69
CA ILE A 57 11.73 0.53 8.53
C ILE A 57 12.95 -0.34 8.16
N ALA A 58 13.06 -1.55 8.72
CA ALA A 58 14.11 -2.51 8.38
C ALA A 58 13.96 -3.07 6.96
N HIS A 59 12.72 -3.26 6.48
CA HIS A 59 12.47 -3.94 5.20
C HIS A 59 13.22 -3.29 4.01
N PRO A 60 14.01 -4.03 3.22
CA PRO A 60 14.90 -3.44 2.20
C PRO A 60 14.19 -2.62 1.12
N LYS A 61 13.03 -3.08 0.63
CA LYS A 61 12.26 -2.40 -0.44
C LYS A 61 11.34 -1.29 0.09
N LEU A 62 10.64 -1.53 1.20
CA LEU A 62 9.60 -0.63 1.71
C LEU A 62 10.17 0.49 2.60
N GLY A 63 11.13 0.18 3.47
CA GLY A 63 11.70 1.12 4.42
C GLY A 63 12.62 2.19 3.82
N LYS A 64 12.93 2.15 2.52
CA LYS A 64 13.91 3.05 1.85
C LYS A 64 13.65 4.53 2.16
N ARG A 65 12.41 5.00 1.96
CA ARG A 65 12.01 6.40 2.20
C ARG A 65 12.04 6.77 3.68
N ALA A 66 11.70 5.84 4.58
CA ALA A 66 11.72 6.06 6.02
C ALA A 66 13.17 6.21 6.53
N ARG A 67 14.06 5.29 6.17
CA ARG A 67 15.50 5.36 6.49
C ARG A 67 16.13 6.65 5.97
N ALA A 68 15.82 7.04 4.72
CA ALA A 68 16.32 8.30 4.16
C ALA A 68 15.83 9.56 4.90
N ARG A 69 14.61 9.57 5.45
CA ARG A 69 14.11 10.67 6.29
C ARG A 69 14.80 10.71 7.65
N ILE A 70 14.99 9.57 8.30
CA ILE A 70 15.72 9.45 9.58
C ILE A 70 17.16 9.95 9.39
N ALA A 71 17.86 9.46 8.36
CA ALA A 71 19.22 9.88 8.04
C ALA A 71 19.34 11.38 7.68
N LYS A 72 18.28 12.02 7.16
CA LYS A 72 18.24 13.48 6.96
C LYS A 72 18.07 14.24 8.29
N GLY A 73 17.23 13.74 9.20
CA GLY A 73 17.02 14.35 10.52
C GLY A 73 18.20 14.17 11.49
N LEU A 74 19.01 13.12 11.30
CA LEU A 74 20.24 12.87 12.06
C LEU A 74 21.46 13.66 11.55
N ARG A 75 21.34 14.44 10.46
CA ARG A 75 22.44 15.32 10.02
C ARG A 75 22.66 16.41 11.07
N PRO A 76 23.91 16.84 11.32
CA PRO A 76 24.21 17.99 12.17
C PRO A 76 23.30 19.17 11.81
N CYS A 77 22.64 19.72 12.83
CA CYS A 77 21.60 20.72 12.64
C CYS A 77 22.19 21.91 11.88
N ARG A 78 21.67 22.20 10.67
CA ARG A 78 22.14 23.35 9.88
C ARG A 78 21.83 24.61 10.69
N PRO A 79 22.83 25.35 11.19
CA PRO A 79 22.56 26.49 12.06
C PRO A 79 21.69 27.48 11.30
N LYS A 80 20.55 27.83 11.89
CA LYS A 80 19.61 28.80 11.33
C LYS A 80 20.34 30.14 11.29
N ALA A 81 20.82 30.53 10.10
CA ALA A 81 21.69 31.69 9.95
C ALA A 81 20.99 32.96 10.47
N LYS A 82 21.41 33.43 11.65
CA LYS A 82 21.00 34.73 12.16
C LYS A 82 21.81 35.77 11.40
N ALA A 83 21.15 36.53 10.52
CA ALA A 83 21.76 37.71 9.91
C ALA A 83 22.10 38.70 11.03
N LYS A 84 23.39 38.90 11.30
CA LYS A 84 23.87 39.95 12.20
C LYS A 84 23.83 41.29 11.45
N GLY A 85 22.66 41.92 11.43
CA GLY A 85 22.54 43.34 11.09
C GLY A 85 23.27 44.16 12.16
N ARG A 86 24.41 44.77 11.82
CA ARG A 86 25.03 45.82 12.62
C ARG A 86 24.26 47.11 12.38
N LEU A 87 23.63 47.67 13.41
CA LEU A 87 23.45 49.12 13.51
C LEU A 87 23.52 49.56 14.98
N GLN A 88 24.04 50.77 15.13
CA GLN A 88 24.69 51.31 16.31
C GLN A 88 23.71 51.71 17.43
N SER A 89 24.15 51.61 18.68
CA SER A 89 23.93 52.67 19.67
C SER A 89 25.00 52.63 20.77
N ARG A 90 25.41 53.81 21.25
CA ARG A 90 26.37 54.02 22.35
C ARG A 90 25.65 53.78 23.70
N GLY A 91 26.36 53.30 24.72
CA GLY A 91 25.82 53.18 26.09
C GLY A 91 26.85 52.67 27.11
N LEU A 92 27.13 53.49 28.13
CA LEU A 92 28.22 53.43 29.12
C LEU A 92 28.36 52.18 30.03
N CYS A 93 29.54 52.13 30.68
CA CYS A 93 29.88 51.56 32.00
C CYS A 93 30.12 50.04 32.17
N LEU A 94 31.41 49.72 32.40
CA LEU A 94 31.86 48.70 33.35
C LEU A 94 31.65 49.21 34.80
N PRO A 95 31.67 48.33 35.81
CA PRO A 95 32.86 48.25 36.66
C PRO A 95 33.34 46.82 36.95
N THR A 96 34.48 46.78 37.65
CA THR A 96 35.24 45.64 38.19
C THR A 96 34.47 44.76 39.17
#